data_AF-A0A0F6SGX0-F1
#
_entry.id   AF-A0A0F6SGX0-F1
#
_cell.length_a   1.000
_cell.length_b   1.000
_cell.length_c   1.000
_cell.angle_alpha   90.00
_cell.angle_beta   90.00
_cell.angle_gamma   90.00
#
_symmetry.space_group_name_H-M   'P 1'
#
loop_
_entity.id
_entity.type
_entity.pdbx_description
1 polymer ?
#
loop_
_entity_poly.entity_id
_entity_poly.type
_entity_poly.pdbx_seq_one_letter_code
_entity_poly.pdbx_strand_id
1 'polypeptide(L)'
;MLTHFASSSVARERERVARHIERAERAAMAQDVSSLSRLQRMVRSLLLRELAQYRRDARFPQNRGFAEPTPYFVDAEGTRCAMAHLLEVGGETELVARVARERNNAWVRELADEPRLIAWLAGRLERRRGRRDPAELLRHELVVRVRRRLVRAGELPGARARRARGRRHR
;
A
#
# COMPACT_ATOMS: atom_id res chain seq x y z
N MET A 1 -16.06 -32.42 -11.37
CA MET A 1 -17.05 -31.34 -11.12
C MET A 1 -16.78 -30.50 -9.85
N LEU A 2 -15.58 -30.51 -9.24
CA LEU A 2 -15.29 -29.81 -7.97
C LEU A 2 -14.60 -28.43 -8.13
N THR A 3 -14.11 -28.09 -9.33
CA THR A 3 -13.36 -26.84 -9.58
C THR A 3 -14.25 -25.60 -9.66
N HIS A 4 -15.53 -25.73 -10.00
CA HIS A 4 -16.44 -24.59 -10.18
C HIS A 4 -16.92 -23.99 -8.84
N PHE A 5 -17.07 -24.80 -7.78
CA PHE A 5 -17.54 -24.34 -6.46
C PHE A 5 -16.46 -23.61 -5.65
N ALA A 6 -15.21 -24.10 -5.68
CA ALA A 6 -14.09 -23.42 -5.00
C ALA A 6 -13.78 -22.05 -5.63
N SER A 7 -13.95 -21.91 -6.95
CA SER A 7 -13.78 -20.63 -7.63
C SER A 7 -14.86 -19.61 -7.25
N SER A 8 -16.08 -20.06 -6.93
CA SER A 8 -17.19 -19.17 -6.58
C SER A 8 -17.12 -18.68 -5.13
N SER A 9 -16.63 -19.50 -4.19
CA SER A 9 -16.39 -19.08 -2.81
C SER A 9 -15.27 -18.04 -2.71
N VAL A 10 -14.16 -18.24 -3.43
CA VAL A 10 -13.05 -17.27 -3.52
C VAL A 10 -13.51 -15.95 -4.15
N ALA A 11 -14.33 -16.00 -5.21
CA ALA A 11 -14.88 -14.79 -5.81
C ALA A 11 -15.80 -14.02 -4.84
N ARG A 12 -16.68 -14.73 -4.11
CA ARG A 12 -17.55 -14.13 -3.08
C ARG A 12 -16.77 -13.54 -1.92
N GLU A 13 -15.70 -14.21 -1.50
CA GLU A 13 -14.77 -13.71 -0.48
C GLU A 13 -14.13 -12.40 -0.93
N ARG A 14 -13.57 -12.37 -2.15
CA ARG A 14 -12.98 -11.16 -2.72
C ARG A 14 -13.99 -10.02 -2.79
N GLU A 15 -15.20 -10.29 -3.24
CA GLU A 15 -16.27 -9.28 -3.30
C GLU A 15 -16.67 -8.77 -1.90
N ARG A 16 -16.71 -9.64 -0.89
CA ARG A 16 -16.97 -9.22 0.50
C ARG A 16 -15.86 -8.30 1.00
N VAL A 17 -14.60 -8.66 0.79
CA VAL A 17 -13.44 -7.87 1.23
C VAL A 17 -13.38 -6.53 0.48
N ALA A 18 -13.61 -6.52 -0.84
CA ALA A 18 -13.64 -5.29 -1.62
C ALA A 18 -14.72 -4.31 -1.12
N ARG A 19 -15.95 -4.80 -0.86
CA ARG A 19 -17.03 -3.98 -0.27
C ARG A 19 -16.72 -3.51 1.15
N HIS A 20 -16.02 -4.32 1.95
CA HIS A 20 -15.57 -3.90 3.27
C HIS A 20 -14.58 -2.73 3.16
N ILE A 21 -13.58 -2.84 2.29
CA ILE A 21 -12.58 -1.79 2.07
C ILE A 21 -13.22 -0.53 1.50
N GLU A 22 -14.13 -0.64 0.54
CA GLU A 22 -14.83 0.51 -0.03
C GLU A 22 -15.63 1.28 1.04
N ARG A 23 -16.29 0.58 1.98
CA ARG A 23 -16.95 1.23 3.11
C ARG A 23 -15.96 1.96 4.01
N ALA A 24 -14.80 1.37 4.27
CA ALA A 24 -13.74 2.01 5.05
C ALA A 24 -13.16 3.26 4.33
N GLU A 25 -12.94 3.19 3.03
CA GLU A 25 -12.53 4.33 2.19
C GLU A 25 -13.54 5.48 2.29
N ARG A 26 -14.83 5.19 2.07
CA ARG A 26 -15.91 6.19 2.16
C ARG A 26 -15.99 6.82 3.55
N ALA A 27 -15.96 5.99 4.59
CA ALA A 27 -15.97 6.46 5.97
C ALA A 27 -14.76 7.36 6.26
N ALA A 28 -13.57 7.01 5.76
CA ALA A 28 -12.38 7.84 5.90
C ALA A 28 -12.50 9.14 5.09
N MET A 29 -12.97 9.11 3.85
CA MET A 29 -13.12 10.32 3.03
C MET A 29 -14.09 11.34 3.63
N ALA A 30 -15.09 10.88 4.39
CA ALA A 30 -16.09 11.72 5.05
C ALA A 30 -15.63 12.32 6.40
N GLN A 31 -14.47 11.92 6.93
CA GLN A 31 -13.99 12.46 8.21
C GLN A 31 -13.60 13.93 8.10
N ASP A 32 -13.91 14.71 9.14
CA ASP A 32 -13.34 16.05 9.28
C ASP A 32 -11.82 15.94 9.52
N VAL A 33 -11.06 16.67 8.72
CA VAL A 33 -9.58 16.73 8.74
C VAL A 33 -9.07 18.15 8.93
N SER A 34 -9.93 19.05 9.43
CA SER A 34 -9.60 20.43 9.75
C SER A 34 -8.43 20.54 10.72
N SER A 35 -8.36 19.63 11.70
CA SER A 35 -7.30 19.54 12.72
C SER A 35 -5.97 18.95 12.22
N LEU A 36 -5.93 18.37 11.00
CA LEU A 36 -4.72 17.79 10.44
C LEU A 36 -3.82 18.85 9.82
N SER A 37 -2.51 18.71 10.02
CA SER A 37 -1.51 19.51 9.31
C SER A 37 -1.58 19.29 7.79
N ARG A 38 -1.00 20.21 7.01
CA ARG A 38 -0.91 20.08 5.55
C ARG A 38 -0.23 18.77 5.12
N LEU A 39 0.85 18.38 5.80
CA LEU A 39 1.57 17.14 5.51
C LEU A 39 0.70 15.91 5.81
N GLN A 40 0.02 15.88 6.96
CA GLN A 40 -0.88 14.78 7.31
C GLN A 40 -2.03 14.64 6.30
N ARG A 41 -2.61 15.76 5.83
CA ARG A 41 -3.64 15.73 4.77
C ARG A 41 -3.11 15.18 3.44
N MET A 42 -1.88 15.55 3.06
CA MET A 42 -1.23 15.01 1.85
C MET A 42 -0.97 13.50 1.96
N VAL A 43 -0.40 13.05 3.08
CA VAL A 43 -0.15 11.62 3.33
C VAL A 43 -1.46 10.84 3.36
N ARG A 44 -2.49 11.36 4.04
CA ARG A 44 -3.84 10.78 4.03
C ARG A 44 -4.39 10.60 2.62
N SER A 45 -4.31 11.63 1.77
CA SER A 45 -4.77 11.57 0.39
C SER A 45 -4.00 10.52 -0.43
N LEU A 46 -2.69 10.39 -0.21
CA LEU A 46 -1.87 9.35 -0.84
C LEU A 46 -2.29 7.95 -0.40
N LEU A 47 -2.44 7.71 0.91
CA LEU A 47 -2.83 6.41 1.45
C LEU A 47 -4.25 6.01 1.01
N LEU A 48 -5.20 6.95 0.91
CA LEU A 48 -6.54 6.67 0.41
C LEU A 48 -6.53 6.29 -1.08
N ARG A 49 -5.70 6.93 -1.91
CA ARG A 49 -5.53 6.53 -3.31
C ARG A 49 -4.91 5.14 -3.43
N GLU A 50 -3.95 4.84 -2.57
CA GLU A 50 -3.31 3.53 -2.55
C GLU A 50 -4.27 2.44 -2.08
N LEU A 51 -5.10 2.71 -1.07
CA LEU A 51 -6.14 1.79 -0.62
C LEU A 51 -7.16 1.49 -1.74
N ALA A 52 -7.57 2.53 -2.47
CA ALA A 52 -8.46 2.37 -3.62
C ALA A 52 -7.81 1.55 -4.75
N GLN A 53 -6.49 1.68 -4.95
CA GLN A 53 -5.75 0.85 -5.90
C GLN A 53 -5.68 -0.62 -5.43
N TYR A 54 -5.27 -0.85 -4.19
CA TYR A 54 -5.26 -2.17 -3.56
C TYR A 54 -6.61 -2.88 -3.67
N ARG A 55 -7.71 -2.16 -3.42
CA ARG A 55 -9.08 -2.69 -3.58
C ARG A 55 -9.38 -3.10 -5.01
N ARG A 56 -9.02 -2.28 -6.01
CA ARG A 56 -9.22 -2.59 -7.44
C ARG A 56 -8.39 -3.79 -7.89
N ASP A 57 -7.19 -3.95 -7.34
CA ASP A 57 -6.32 -5.08 -7.68
C ASP A 57 -6.84 -6.41 -7.11
N ALA A 58 -7.70 -6.37 -6.08
CA ALA A 58 -8.40 -7.52 -5.51
C ALA A 58 -7.48 -8.68 -5.07
N ARG A 59 -6.21 -8.37 -4.77
CA ARG A 59 -5.21 -9.31 -4.26
C ARG A 59 -5.25 -9.33 -2.74
N PHE A 60 -6.26 -10.02 -2.20
CA PHE A 60 -6.48 -10.11 -0.76
C PHE A 60 -5.93 -11.42 -0.18
N PRO A 61 -5.56 -11.43 1.12
CA PRO A 61 -5.12 -12.64 1.81
C PRO A 61 -6.14 -13.78 1.71
N GLN A 62 -5.66 -15.00 1.57
CA GLN A 62 -6.49 -16.20 1.54
C GLN A 62 -6.47 -16.93 2.88
N ASN A 63 -7.65 -17.15 3.45
CA ASN A 63 -7.79 -17.92 4.69
C ASN A 63 -7.86 -19.43 4.38
N ARG A 64 -6.70 -20.06 4.17
CA ARG A 64 -6.59 -21.50 3.89
C ARG A 64 -6.27 -22.35 5.13
N GLY A 65 -5.81 -21.72 6.20
CA GLY A 65 -5.35 -22.39 7.42
C GLY A 65 -6.42 -22.58 8.49
N PHE A 66 -7.59 -21.96 8.35
CA PHE A 66 -8.65 -21.99 9.35
C PHE A 66 -10.00 -22.31 8.72
N ALA A 67 -10.81 -23.11 9.42
CA ALA A 67 -12.18 -23.39 9.02
C ALA A 67 -13.11 -22.18 9.23
N GLU A 68 -12.82 -21.37 10.26
CA GLU A 68 -13.55 -20.15 10.57
C GLU A 68 -12.91 -18.92 9.90
N PRO A 69 -13.67 -17.83 9.68
CA PRO A 69 -13.13 -16.56 9.19
C PRO A 69 -12.11 -15.96 10.15
N THR A 70 -10.82 -16.20 9.86
CA THR A 70 -9.68 -15.72 10.64
C THR A 70 -8.91 -14.70 9.78
N PRO A 71 -8.59 -13.50 10.31
CA PRO A 71 -7.83 -12.54 9.55
C PRO A 71 -6.40 -13.04 9.35
N TYR A 72 -5.77 -12.62 8.25
CA TYR A 72 -4.33 -12.71 8.04
C TYR A 72 -3.79 -11.30 7.85
N PHE A 73 -2.68 -11.01 8.51
CA PHE A 73 -1.89 -9.81 8.25
C PHE A 73 -1.09 -9.98 6.96
N VAL A 74 -0.44 -11.15 6.82
CA VAL A 74 0.17 -11.66 5.58
C VAL A 74 -0.16 -13.15 5.45
N ASP A 75 -0.73 -13.59 4.31
CA ASP A 75 -1.02 -15.01 4.08
C ASP A 75 0.23 -15.83 3.70
N ALA A 76 0.06 -17.14 3.50
CA ALA A 76 1.13 -18.07 3.16
C ALA A 76 1.79 -17.76 1.80
N GLU A 77 1.04 -17.13 0.90
CA GLU A 77 1.48 -16.68 -0.41
C GLU A 77 2.18 -15.31 -0.39
N GLY A 78 2.32 -14.70 0.80
CA GLY A 78 2.93 -13.39 0.98
C GLY A 78 2.00 -12.23 0.62
N THR A 79 0.71 -12.48 0.45
CA THR A 79 -0.31 -11.47 0.19
C THR A 79 -0.60 -10.71 1.48
N ARG A 80 -0.42 -9.40 1.43
CA ARG A 80 -0.66 -8.48 2.55
C ARG A 80 -2.14 -8.15 2.64
N CYS A 81 -2.65 -8.01 3.86
CA CYS A 81 -3.94 -7.36 4.06
C CYS A 81 -3.85 -5.85 3.75
N ALA A 82 -5.00 -5.17 3.72
CA ALA A 82 -5.05 -3.74 3.43
C ALA A 82 -4.15 -2.92 4.38
N MET A 83 -4.16 -3.24 5.68
CA MET A 83 -3.33 -2.55 6.68
C MET A 83 -1.83 -2.80 6.44
N ALA A 84 -1.44 -4.07 6.25
CA ALA A 84 -0.06 -4.43 5.97
C ALA A 84 0.46 -3.78 4.67
N HIS A 85 -0.38 -3.69 3.64
CA HIS A 85 -0.07 -2.99 2.39
C HIS A 85 0.20 -1.49 2.63
N LEU A 86 -0.68 -0.80 3.36
CA LEU A 86 -0.53 0.63 3.66
C LEU A 86 0.72 0.93 4.50
N LEU A 87 1.03 0.05 5.46
CA LEU A 87 2.27 0.15 6.25
C LEU A 87 3.50 -0.03 5.37
N GLU A 88 3.51 -1.04 4.50
CA GLU A 88 4.65 -1.29 3.61
C GLU A 88 4.91 -0.14 2.64
N VAL A 89 3.88 0.38 1.96
CA VAL A 89 4.06 1.55 1.08
C VAL A 89 4.45 2.82 1.84
N GLY A 90 4.12 2.87 3.13
CA GLY A 90 4.55 3.91 4.06
C GLY A 90 5.98 3.73 4.59
N GLY A 91 6.68 2.65 4.23
CA GLY A 91 8.05 2.35 4.64
C GLY A 91 8.18 1.49 5.90
N GLU A 92 7.08 0.94 6.42
CA GLU A 92 7.04 0.16 7.67
C GLU A 92 7.21 -1.35 7.45
N THR A 93 8.06 -1.77 6.51
CA THR A 93 8.30 -3.19 6.20
C THR A 93 8.74 -4.02 7.42
N GLU A 94 9.57 -3.45 8.30
CA GLU A 94 10.01 -4.12 9.55
C GLU A 94 8.83 -4.38 10.50
N LEU A 95 7.93 -3.41 10.64
CA LEU A 95 6.72 -3.56 11.45
C LEU A 95 5.80 -4.62 10.83
N VAL A 96 5.66 -4.62 9.50
CA VAL A 96 4.87 -5.63 8.79
C VAL A 96 5.40 -7.03 9.06
N ALA A 97 6.71 -7.22 8.93
CA ALA A 97 7.35 -8.51 9.20
C ALA A 97 7.18 -8.94 10.66
N ARG A 98 7.29 -8.00 11.61
CA ARG A 98 7.08 -8.28 13.04
C ARG A 98 5.65 -8.73 13.34
N VAL A 99 4.65 -7.97 12.91
CA VAL A 99 3.23 -8.31 13.14
C VAL A 99 2.88 -9.64 12.47
N ALA A 100 3.35 -9.87 11.23
CA ALA A 100 3.14 -11.14 10.54
C ALA A 100 3.79 -12.33 11.27
N ARG A 101 4.90 -12.13 11.98
CA ARG A 101 5.56 -13.20 12.76
C ARG A 101 4.90 -13.44 14.12
N GLU A 102 4.53 -12.37 14.81
CA GLU A 102 4.13 -12.43 16.22
C GLU A 102 2.62 -12.50 16.41
N ARG A 103 1.84 -11.91 15.49
CA ARG A 103 0.41 -11.63 15.66
C ARG A 103 -0.36 -11.69 14.33
N ASN A 104 0.00 -12.62 13.45
CA ASN A 104 -0.49 -12.66 12.06
C ASN A 104 -2.01 -12.73 11.94
N ASN A 105 -2.66 -13.34 12.93
CA ASN A 105 -4.11 -13.57 12.95
C ASN A 105 -4.85 -12.64 13.92
N ALA A 106 -4.20 -11.59 14.40
CA ALA A 106 -4.84 -10.57 15.21
C ALA A 106 -5.72 -9.65 14.36
N TRP A 107 -6.86 -9.27 14.91
CA TRP A 107 -7.68 -8.18 14.37
C TRP A 107 -6.96 -6.85 14.56
N VAL A 108 -7.20 -5.89 13.65
CA VAL A 108 -6.57 -4.56 13.75
C VAL A 108 -6.84 -3.87 15.10
N ARG A 109 -8.04 -4.06 15.67
CA ARG A 109 -8.39 -3.53 17.01
C ARG A 109 -7.57 -4.14 18.15
N GLU A 110 -7.07 -5.36 17.98
CA GLU A 110 -6.25 -6.05 18.96
C GLU A 110 -4.80 -5.56 18.91
N LEU A 111 -4.37 -4.98 17.77
CA LEU A 111 -3.05 -4.36 17.61
C LEU A 111 -2.99 -2.93 18.20
N ALA A 112 -4.00 -2.50 18.94
CA ALA A 112 -4.08 -1.15 19.52
C ALA A 112 -3.01 -0.89 20.60
N ASP A 113 -2.31 -1.93 21.05
CA ASP A 113 -1.18 -1.90 21.97
C ASP A 113 0.19 -1.92 21.27
N GLU A 114 0.26 -2.06 19.93
CA GLU A 114 1.53 -2.05 19.18
C GLU A 114 2.06 -0.62 19.03
N PRO A 115 3.12 -0.21 19.76
CA PRO A 115 3.49 1.20 19.87
C PRO A 115 3.88 1.82 18.53
N ARG A 116 4.53 1.05 17.65
CA ARG A 116 4.96 1.55 16.34
C ARG A 116 3.78 1.74 15.39
N LEU A 117 2.74 0.91 15.50
CA LEU A 117 1.50 1.09 14.76
C LEU A 117 0.75 2.33 15.25
N ILE A 118 0.67 2.54 16.57
CA ILE A 118 0.06 3.75 17.15
C ILE A 118 0.80 5.01 16.69
N ALA A 119 2.13 4.99 16.70
CA ALA A 119 2.95 6.11 16.23
C ALA A 119 2.70 6.40 14.73
N TRP A 120 2.59 5.36 13.90
CA TRP A 120 2.22 5.50 12.48
C TRP A 120 0.82 6.12 12.31
N LEU A 121 -0.18 5.62 13.04
CA LEU A 121 -1.56 6.12 12.99
C LEU A 121 -1.66 7.59 13.44
N ALA A 122 -0.89 7.98 14.46
CA ALA A 122 -0.85 9.35 14.94
C ALA A 122 -0.06 10.29 14.00
N GLY A 123 0.61 9.75 12.98
CA GLY A 123 1.54 10.49 12.12
C GLY A 123 2.76 11.01 12.90
N ARG A 124 3.13 10.34 14.00
CA ARG A 124 4.19 10.72 14.96
C ARG A 124 5.49 9.94 14.75
N LEU A 125 5.70 9.34 13.59
CA LEU A 125 6.93 8.58 13.34
C LEU A 125 8.12 9.53 13.26
N GLU A 126 8.92 9.53 14.31
CA GLU A 126 10.20 10.19 14.35
C GLU A 126 11.18 9.55 13.36
N ARG A 127 11.94 10.42 12.71
CA ARG A 127 13.02 10.14 11.77
C ARG A 127 14.00 9.11 12.36
N ARG A 128 14.22 7.97 11.72
CA ARG A 128 15.54 7.30 11.83
C ARG A 128 16.55 8.26 11.18
N ARG A 129 17.47 8.82 11.98
CA ARG A 129 18.67 9.50 11.45
C ARG A 129 19.36 8.54 10.47
N GLY A 130 19.52 8.94 9.21
CA GLY A 130 20.37 8.23 8.23
C GLY A 130 19.69 7.47 7.09
N ARG A 131 18.36 7.51 6.90
CA ARG A 131 17.69 6.92 5.73
C ARG A 131 16.81 7.96 5.03
N ARG A 132 16.83 7.98 3.68
CA ARG A 132 16.11 8.95 2.83
C ARG A 132 14.64 9.09 3.26
N ASP A 133 14.15 10.33 3.24
CA ASP A 133 12.80 10.72 3.65
C ASP A 133 11.74 9.85 2.93
N PRO A 134 10.80 9.20 3.64
CA PRO A 134 9.71 8.43 3.03
C PRO A 134 8.85 9.26 2.09
N ALA A 135 8.65 10.56 2.36
CA ALA A 135 7.98 11.45 1.43
C ALA A 135 8.88 11.79 0.23
N GLU A 136 10.20 11.78 0.35
CA GLU A 136 11.15 11.92 -0.75
C GLU A 136 11.28 10.64 -1.59
N LEU A 137 11.16 9.46 -0.98
CA LEU A 137 11.10 8.17 -1.67
C LEU A 137 9.76 7.93 -2.35
N LEU A 138 8.64 8.29 -1.70
CA LEU A 138 7.32 8.33 -2.34
C LEU A 138 7.27 9.39 -3.43
N ARG A 139 7.85 10.59 -3.23
CA ARG A 139 8.01 11.59 -4.30
C ARG A 139 8.87 11.05 -5.43
N HIS A 140 10.01 10.41 -5.15
CA HIS A 140 10.95 9.93 -6.17
C HIS A 140 10.42 8.70 -6.93
N GLU A 141 9.89 7.68 -6.25
CA GLU A 141 9.30 6.51 -6.92
C GLU A 141 8.01 6.87 -7.68
N LEU A 142 7.16 7.73 -7.12
CA LEU A 142 5.94 8.16 -7.80
C LEU A 142 6.27 9.06 -9.00
N VAL A 143 7.24 9.98 -8.91
CA VAL A 143 7.73 10.78 -10.04
C VAL A 143 8.37 9.89 -11.12
N VAL A 144 9.13 8.86 -10.74
CA VAL A 144 9.71 7.91 -11.70
C VAL A 144 8.62 7.08 -12.39
N ARG A 145 7.59 6.61 -11.67
CA ARG A 145 6.47 5.85 -12.24
C ARG A 145 5.58 6.71 -13.13
N VAL A 146 5.25 7.93 -12.71
CA VAL A 146 4.47 8.90 -13.51
C VAL A 146 5.25 9.32 -14.75
N ARG A 147 6.55 9.64 -14.65
CA ARG A 147 7.39 9.98 -15.79
C ARG A 147 7.50 8.84 -16.80
N ARG A 148 7.64 7.58 -16.34
CA ARG A 148 7.63 6.41 -17.23
C ARG A 148 6.29 6.23 -17.94
N ARG A 149 5.17 6.53 -17.28
CA ARG A 149 3.83 6.48 -17.87
C ARG A 149 3.61 7.59 -18.91
N LEU A 150 4.03 8.82 -18.60
CA LEU A 150 3.95 9.97 -19.52
C LEU A 150 4.86 9.81 -20.76
N VAL A 151 6.06 9.25 -20.59
CA VAL A 151 6.96 8.91 -21.72
C VAL A 151 6.35 7.80 -22.59
N ARG A 152 5.69 6.79 -22.01
CA ARG A 152 4.96 5.76 -22.77
C ARG A 152 3.71 6.29 -23.47
N ALA A 153 3.05 7.30 -22.90
CA ALA A 153 1.88 7.96 -23.49
C ALA A 153 2.25 9.00 -24.58
N GLY A 154 3.53 9.29 -24.79
CA GLY A 154 4.00 10.25 -25.80
C GLY A 154 3.85 11.73 -25.39
N GLU A 155 3.49 12.02 -24.14
CA GLU A 155 3.19 13.38 -23.66
C GLU A 155 4.41 14.17 -23.17
N LEU A 156 5.60 13.55 -23.23
CA LEU A 156 6.89 14.21 -22.99
C LEU A 156 7.85 13.87 -24.15
N PRO A 157 8.67 14.82 -24.63
CA PRO A 157 9.68 14.51 -25.63
C PRO A 157 10.65 13.47 -25.07
N GLY A 158 10.57 12.25 -25.60
CA GLY A 158 11.51 11.18 -25.29
C GLY A 158 12.91 11.59 -25.72
N ALA A 159 13.91 11.32 -24.86
CA ALA A 159 15.32 11.54 -25.15
C ALA A 159 15.74 10.79 -26.42
N ARG A 160 15.55 11.42 -27.59
CA ARG A 160 16.14 10.97 -28.85
C ARG A 160 17.61 11.39 -28.84
N ALA A 161 18.46 10.38 -28.74
CA ALA A 161 19.81 10.28 -29.27
C ALA A 161 20.66 11.58 -29.33
N ARG A 162 21.53 11.77 -28.33
CA ARG A 162 22.83 12.42 -28.55
C ARG A 162 23.88 11.37 -28.90
N ARG A 163 23.84 10.90 -30.15
CA ARG A 163 25.02 10.39 -30.85
C ARG A 163 25.29 11.33 -32.03
N ALA A 164 26.10 12.36 -31.80
CA ALA A 164 26.90 13.01 -32.84
C ALA A 164 27.88 14.00 -32.20
N ARG A 165 29.08 14.06 -32.76
CA ARG A 165 30.21 15.00 -32.49
C ARG A 165 31.30 14.52 -31.53
N GLY A 166 31.95 13.41 -31.89
CA GLY A 166 33.40 13.29 -31.71
C GLY A 166 34.09 14.04 -32.85
N ARG A 167 34.58 15.25 -32.56
CA ARG A 167 35.55 15.97 -33.40
C ARG A 167 36.87 15.17 -33.38
N ARG A 168 37.30 14.67 -34.54
CA ARG A 168 38.72 14.38 -34.79
C ARG A 168 39.35 15.65 -35.37
N HIS A 169 40.08 16.37 -34.52
CA HIS A 169 41.15 17.28 -34.94
C HIS A 169 42.37 16.89 -34.12
N ARG A 170 43.23 16.08 -34.72
CA ARG A 170 44.66 16.29 -34.93
C ARG A 170 45.22 15.03 -35.58
#